data_AF-A0A522QY29-F1
#
_entry.id   AF-A0A522QY29-F1
#
_cell.length_a   1.000
_cell.length_b   1.000
_cell.length_c   1.000
_cell.angle_alpha   90.00
_cell.angle_beta   90.00
_cell.angle_gamma   90.00
#
_symmetry.space_group_name_H-M   'P 1'
#
loop_
_entity.id
_entity.type
_entity.pdbx_description
1 polymer ?
#
loop_
_entity_poly.entity_id
_entity_poly.type
_entity_poly.pdbx_seq_one_letter_code
_entity_poly.pdbx_strand_id
1 'polypeptide(L)' 'MQWTVYGKIKEGTSAGVTEQYSYDANNNRVIKVGQYGSITGKQYYIRDAQGNILAVYAYDGSTLKRAEQGLYGSSRIGF' A
#
# COMPACT_ATOMS: atom_id res chain seq x y z
N MET A 1 9.44 -15.19 1.29
CA MET A 1 8.61 -14.19 2.00
C MET A 1 9.43 -13.63 3.15
N GLN A 2 9.38 -12.32 3.38
CA GLN A 2 10.13 -11.58 4.39
C GLN A 2 9.17 -10.84 5.31
N TRP A 3 9.50 -10.77 6.60
CA TRP A 3 8.69 -10.12 7.63
C TRP A 3 9.50 -9.03 8.34
N THR A 4 8.80 -8.03 8.85
CA THR A 4 9.35 -7.04 9.78
C THR A 4 9.43 -7.66 11.18
N VAL A 5 10.27 -7.08 12.06
CA VAL A 5 10.36 -7.48 13.48
C VAL A 5 9.04 -7.36 14.23
N TYR A 6 8.09 -6.59 13.68
CA TYR A 6 6.75 -6.36 14.21
C TYR A 6 5.69 -7.30 13.63
N GLY A 7 6.09 -8.38 12.95
CA GLY A 7 5.16 -9.39 12.43
C GLY A 7 4.31 -8.91 11.25
N LYS A 8 4.75 -7.89 10.52
CA LYS A 8 4.13 -7.43 9.25
C LYS A 8 4.92 -7.93 8.06
N ILE A 9 4.25 -8.26 6.95
CA ILE A 9 4.91 -8.68 5.71
C ILE A 9 5.74 -7.52 5.18
N LYS A 10 7.05 -7.71 5.01
CA LYS A 10 7.95 -6.72 4.40
C LYS A 10 8.01 -6.93 2.89
N GLU A 11 8.10 -8.18 2.47
CA GLU A 11 8.16 -8.58 1.06
C GLU A 11 7.56 -9.97 0.87
N GLY A 12 6.82 -10.17 -0.20
CA GLY A 12 6.31 -11.48 -0.60
C GLY A 12 6.38 -11.62 -2.11
N THR A 13 6.73 -12.81 -2.58
CA THR A 13 6.58 -13.17 -3.99
C THR A 13 5.45 -14.18 -4.10
N SER A 14 4.46 -13.90 -4.95
CA SER A 14 3.34 -14.79 -5.22
C SER A 14 3.06 -14.79 -6.71
N ALA A 15 2.90 -15.98 -7.31
CA ALA A 15 2.62 -16.14 -8.74
C ALA A 15 3.56 -15.33 -9.67
N GLY A 16 4.85 -15.22 -9.31
CA GLY A 16 5.84 -14.47 -10.10
C GLY A 16 5.83 -12.96 -9.91
N VAL A 17 4.96 -12.44 -9.04
CA VAL A 17 4.87 -11.01 -8.68
C VAL A 17 5.53 -10.80 -7.33
N THR A 18 6.50 -9.89 -7.24
CA THR A 18 7.10 -9.49 -5.96
C THR A 18 6.45 -8.22 -5.44
N GLU A 19 5.87 -8.30 -4.25
CA GLU A 19 5.25 -7.19 -3.55
C GLU A 19 6.05 -6.82 -2.31
N GLN A 20 6.39 -5.54 -2.18
CA GLN A 20 7.08 -4.96 -1.03
C GLN A 20 6.15 -3.97 -0.32
N TYR A 21 6.26 -3.94 1.00
CA TYR A 21 5.42 -3.13 1.86
C TYR A 21 6.28 -2.27 2.80
N SER A 22 5.96 -0.99 2.87
CA SER A 22 6.58 -0.05 3.82
C SER A 22 5.55 0.44 4.82
N TYR A 23 6.03 0.67 6.05
CA TYR A 23 5.21 1.03 7.20
C TYR A 23 5.74 2.32 7.82
N ASP A 24 4.84 3.14 8.38
CA ASP A 24 5.22 4.28 9.22
C ASP A 24 5.63 3.83 10.64
N ALA A 25 6.06 4.78 11.46
CA ALA A 25 6.45 4.53 12.86
C ALA A 25 5.29 3.98 13.72
N ASN A 26 4.03 4.21 13.30
CA ASN A 26 2.83 3.71 13.94
C ASN A 26 2.40 2.34 13.39
N ASN A 27 3.25 1.69 12.58
CA ASN A 27 3.00 0.40 11.93
C ASN A 27 1.83 0.39 10.93
N ASN A 28 1.41 1.55 10.43
CA ASN A 28 0.45 1.62 9.34
C ASN A 28 1.15 1.48 7.99
N ARG A 29 0.52 0.77 7.06
CA ARG A 29 1.02 0.63 5.69
C ARG A 29 0.94 1.97 4.97
N VAL A 30 2.08 2.42 4.46
CA VAL A 30 2.21 3.71 3.73
C VAL A 30 2.50 3.51 2.24
N ILE A 31 3.25 2.45 1.88
CA ILE A 31 3.61 2.18 0.50
C ILE A 31 3.46 0.69 0.23
N LYS A 32 2.91 0.36 -0.95
CA LYS A 32 2.99 -0.96 -1.56
C LYS A 32 3.71 -0.82 -2.91
N VAL A 33 4.70 -1.64 -3.17
CA VAL A 33 5.37 -1.71 -4.48
C VAL A 33 5.18 -3.12 -5.02
N GLY A 34 4.57 -3.26 -6.20
CA GLY A 34 4.40 -4.53 -6.89
C GLY A 34 5.24 -4.57 -8.16
N GLN A 35 6.04 -5.61 -8.32
CA GLN A 35 6.77 -5.91 -9.55
C GLN A 35 6.00 -6.95 -10.34
N TYR A 36 5.40 -6.53 -11.46
CA TYR A 36 4.61 -7.34 -12.37
C TYR A 36 5.41 -7.53 -13.67
N GLY A 37 6.34 -8.48 -13.66
CA GLY A 37 7.30 -8.62 -14.76
C GLY A 37 8.19 -7.37 -14.87
N SER A 38 8.11 -6.65 -16.00
CA SER A 38 8.87 -5.40 -16.22
C SER A 38 8.16 -4.14 -15.72
N ILE A 39 6.93 -4.26 -15.21
CA ILE A 39 6.12 -3.12 -14.75
C ILE A 39 6.22 -2.99 -13.24
N THR A 40 6.64 -1.83 -12.76
CA THR A 40 6.61 -1.49 -11.33
C THR A 40 5.36 -0.68 -11.00
N GLY A 41 4.40 -1.31 -10.33
CA GLY A 41 3.26 -0.62 -9.72
C GLY A 41 3.61 -0.10 -8.32
N LYS A 42 3.21 1.12 -7.96
CA LYS A 42 3.32 1.65 -6.59
C LYS A 42 1.97 2.13 -6.11
N GLN A 43 1.59 1.83 -4.88
CA GLN A 43 0.44 2.42 -4.21
C GLN A 43 0.89 3.18 -2.98
N TYR A 44 0.41 4.42 -2.84
CA TYR A 44 0.70 5.31 -1.74
C TYR A 44 -0.58 5.51 -0.93
N TYR A 45 -0.50 5.26 0.37
CA TYR A 45 -1.61 5.43 1.31
C TYR A 45 -1.37 6.71 2.12
N ILE A 46 -2.16 7.74 1.83
CA ILE A 46 -2.13 9.01 2.56
C ILE A 46 -3.10 8.93 3.72
N ARG A 47 -2.62 9.21 4.93
CA ARG A 47 -3.39 9.13 6.17
C ARG A 47 -3.35 10.46 6.93
N ASP A 48 -4.37 10.72 7.73
CA ASP A 48 -4.35 11.81 8.72
C ASP A 48 -3.51 11.41 9.95
N ALA A 49 -3.30 12.36 10.87
CA ALA A 49 -2.54 12.13 12.10
C ALA A 49 -3.18 11.09 13.05
N GLN A 50 -4.46 10.78 12.85
CA GLN A 50 -5.21 9.78 13.61
C GLN A 50 -5.14 8.38 12.97
N GLY A 51 -4.52 8.26 11.77
CA GLY A 51 -4.33 7.01 11.05
C GLY A 51 -5.40 6.68 10.01
N ASN A 52 -6.39 7.54 9.81
CA ASN A 52 -7.47 7.33 8.83
C ASN A 52 -6.94 7.55 7.41
N ILE A 53 -7.32 6.68 6.46
CA ILE A 53 -6.92 6.81 5.05
C ILE A 53 -7.71 7.94 4.40
N LEU A 54 -7.01 8.98 3.95
CA LEU A 54 -7.57 10.12 3.22
C LEU A 54 -7.60 9.87 1.71
N ALA A 55 -6.53 9.27 1.18
CA ALA A 55 -6.41 9.00 -0.24
C ALA A 55 -5.46 7.84 -0.52
N VAL A 56 -5.73 7.13 -1.61
CA VAL A 56 -4.82 6.14 -2.18
C VAL A 56 -4.45 6.57 -3.59
N TYR A 57 -3.16 6.71 -3.84
CA TYR A 57 -2.62 6.96 -5.18
C TYR A 57 -2.01 5.68 -5.71
N ALA A 58 -2.35 5.32 -6.95
CA ALA A 58 -1.74 4.21 -7.66
C ALA A 58 -0.90 4.77 -8.81
N TYR A 59 0.33 4.31 -8.90
CA TYR A 59 1.26 4.59 -9.98
C TYR A 59 1.50 3.28 -10.72
N ASP A 60 1.22 3.23 -12.01
CA ASP A 60 1.38 2.01 -12.83
C ASP A 60 2.73 1.95 -13.59
N GLY A 61 3.64 2.88 -13.33
CA GLY A 61 4.89 3.01 -14.09
C GLY A 61 4.86 4.15 -15.10
N SER A 62 3.68 4.60 -15.52
CA SER A 62 3.50 5.69 -16.49
C SER A 62 2.67 6.86 -15.95
N THR A 63 1.57 6.56 -15.24
CA THR A 63 0.61 7.56 -14.81
C THR A 63 0.36 7.44 -13.32
N LEU A 64 0.39 8.57 -12.61
CA LEU A 64 -0.11 8.65 -11.24
C LEU A 64 -1.64 8.82 -11.29
N LYS A 65 -2.37 7.76 -11.00
CA LYS A 65 -3.83 7.78 -10.92
C LYS A 65 -4.24 7.82 -9.46
N ARG A 66 -5.20 8.68 -9.14
CA ARG A 66 -5.83 8.67 -7.83
C ARG A 66 -6.83 7.52 -7.79
N ALA A 67 -6.49 6.47 -7.04
CA ALA A 67 -7.28 5.25 -6.98
C ALA A 67 -8.51 5.41 -6.07
N GLU A 68 -8.35 6.08 -4.93
CA GLU A 68 -9.43 6.31 -3.97
C GLU A 68 -9.31 7.70 -3.34
N GLN A 69 -10.40 8.48 -3.32
CA GLN A 69 -10.57 9.67 -2.47
C GLN A 69 -11.54 9.28 -1.35
N GLY A 70 -11.02 9.01 -0.15
CA GLY A 70 -11.88 8.81 1.01
C GLY A 70 -12.46 10.17 1.41
N LEU A 71 -13.67 10.49 0.95
CA LEU A 71 -14.43 11.64 1.50
C LEU A 71 -15.06 11.31 2.86
N TYR A 72 -15.04 10.05 3.28
CA TYR A 72 -15.56 9.64 4.58
C TYR A 72 -14.60 8.67 5.29
N GLY A 73 -14.01 9.17 6.37
CA GLY A 73 -13.04 8.47 7.21
C GLY A 73 -13.67 7.46 8.17
N SER A 74 -14.40 6.46 7.67
CA SER A 74 -14.86 5.36 8.53
C SER A 74 -14.83 4.04 7.78
N SER A 75 -14.01 3.12 8.33
CA SER A 75 -13.95 1.68 8.12
C SER A 75 -14.62 1.13 6.86
N ARG A 76 -13.81 0.57 5.94
CA ARG A 76 -14.30 -0.45 5.00
C ARG A 76 -14.73 -1.67 5.82
N ILE A 77 -15.99 -1.70 6.23
CA ILE A 77 -16.67 -2.91 6.67
C ILE A 77 -16.77 -3.79 5.41
N GLY A 78 -15.93 -4.81 5.31
CA GLY A 78 -16.08 -5.88 4.33
C GLY A 78 -16.73 -7.07 5.01
N PHE A 79 -17.85 -7.53 4.45
CA PHE A 79 -18.67 -8.67 4.87
C PHE A 79 -17.90 -10.00 4.77
#